data_AF-A0A540M4W5-F1
#
_entry.id   AF-A0A540M4W5-F1
#
_cell.length_a   1.000
_cell.length_b   1.000
_cell.length_c   1.000
_cell.angle_alpha   90.00
_cell.angle_beta   90.00
_cell.angle_gamma   90.00
#
_symmetry.space_group_name_H-M   'P 1'
#
loop_
_entity.id
_entity.type
_entity.pdbx_description
1 polymer ?
#
loop_
_entity_poly.entity_id
_entity_poly.type
_entity_poly.pdbx_seq_one_letter_code
_entity_poly.pdbx_strand_id
1 'polypeptide(L)'
;MNWLGYPDDWGKDTRGMLMVVATVISTMTFQAVVNPPGGVWDHNDTNTTFGNITVCNETSVCKAGTAVLSYGNDPGNYFPAFIACNTLSFLDSLAVTLLLVSGFPLYNRLYTWFLTIFICFTLAFLALTYLTLLFIIVPDHRLWVSFIMYGLFYFYWIALLVIGGVYRFLNWVMKWSRPMYFKSTSSLKNIIVTGSFSHNDPTRSEENEALAVA
;
A
#
# COMPACT_ATOMS: atom_id res chain seq x y z
N MET A 1 24.52 -34.03 6.99
CA MET A 1 24.38 -32.58 7.15
C MET A 1 23.44 -32.07 6.07
N ASN A 2 22.14 -32.02 6.33
CA ASN A 2 21.15 -31.40 5.46
C ASN A 2 20.17 -30.65 6.36
N TRP A 3 20.51 -29.43 6.75
CA TRP A 3 19.60 -28.53 7.43
C TRP A 3 19.82 -27.15 6.81
N LEU A 4 18.73 -26.49 6.44
CA LEU A 4 18.60 -25.24 5.65
C LEU A 4 18.18 -25.39 4.17
N GLY A 5 17.29 -26.35 3.87
CA GLY A 5 16.34 -26.15 2.77
C GLY A 5 15.21 -25.24 3.23
N TYR A 6 15.34 -23.93 3.07
CA TYR A 6 14.20 -23.01 3.20
C TYR A 6 13.27 -23.28 1.99
N PRO A 7 12.05 -23.79 2.16
CA PRO A 7 11.33 -24.42 1.06
C PRO A 7 10.71 -23.35 0.16
N ASP A 8 10.86 -23.47 -1.15
CA ASP A 8 10.18 -22.65 -2.18
C ASP A 8 8.63 -22.61 -2.07
N ASP A 9 8.06 -23.35 -1.11
CA ASP A 9 6.63 -23.42 -0.80
C ASP A 9 6.08 -22.09 -0.23
N TRP A 10 6.86 -21.35 0.56
CA TRP A 10 6.40 -20.12 1.21
C TRP A 10 5.85 -19.08 0.23
N GLY A 11 6.48 -18.97 -0.95
CA GLY A 11 6.09 -18.02 -1.99
C GLY A 11 4.82 -18.45 -2.72
N LYS A 12 4.61 -19.76 -2.88
CA LYS A 12 3.41 -20.32 -3.49
C LYS A 12 2.20 -20.19 -2.56
N ASP A 13 2.38 -20.49 -1.27
CA ASP A 13 1.34 -20.35 -0.26
C ASP A 13 0.90 -18.89 -0.09
N THR A 14 1.87 -17.97 -0.02
CA THR A 14 1.57 -16.53 0.06
C THR A 14 0.83 -16.04 -1.17
N ARG A 15 1.23 -16.47 -2.38
CA ARG A 15 0.54 -16.14 -3.64
C ARG A 15 -0.89 -16.67 -3.64
N GLY A 16 -1.11 -17.90 -3.18
CA GLY A 16 -2.43 -18.50 -3.06
C GLY A 16 -3.34 -17.71 -2.11
N MET A 17 -2.84 -17.39 -0.92
CA MET A 17 -3.59 -16.60 0.08
C MET A 17 -3.94 -15.20 -0.45
N LEU A 18 -2.99 -14.51 -1.07
CA LEU A 18 -3.23 -13.20 -1.66
C LEU A 18 -4.26 -13.23 -2.79
N MET A 19 -4.27 -14.29 -3.60
CA MET A 19 -5.26 -14.48 -4.67
C MET A 19 -6.65 -14.69 -4.10
N VAL A 20 -6.79 -15.47 -3.03
CA VAL A 20 -8.05 -15.64 -2.30
C VAL A 20 -8.52 -14.30 -1.75
N VAL A 21 -7.66 -13.54 -1.05
CA VAL A 21 -8.02 -12.23 -0.50
C VAL A 21 -8.47 -11.27 -1.60
N ALA A 22 -7.73 -11.18 -2.70
CA ALA A 22 -8.08 -10.31 -3.82
C ALA A 22 -9.42 -10.71 -4.47
N THR A 23 -9.67 -12.01 -4.62
CA THR A 23 -10.95 -12.52 -5.16
C THR A 23 -12.12 -12.22 -4.22
N VAL A 24 -11.91 -12.33 -2.90
CA VAL A 24 -12.92 -11.97 -1.89
C VAL A 24 -13.24 -10.49 -1.95
N ILE A 25 -12.24 -9.61 -2.01
CA ILE A 25 -12.47 -8.16 -2.11
C ILE A 25 -13.19 -7.82 -3.43
N SER A 26 -12.76 -8.40 -4.54
CA SER A 26 -13.42 -8.24 -5.85
C SER A 26 -14.89 -8.70 -5.80
N THR A 27 -15.17 -9.83 -5.14
CA THR A 27 -16.53 -10.33 -4.98
C THR A 27 -17.37 -9.40 -4.09
N MET A 28 -16.85 -8.96 -2.95
CA MET A 28 -17.56 -8.06 -2.04
C MET A 28 -17.87 -6.70 -2.69
N THR A 29 -16.92 -6.14 -3.43
CA THR A 29 -17.10 -4.87 -4.15
C THR A 29 -18.12 -5.02 -5.28
N PHE A 30 -18.03 -6.09 -6.08
CA PHE A 30 -19.04 -6.41 -7.08
C PHE A 30 -20.45 -6.53 -6.48
N GLN A 31 -20.59 -7.26 -5.37
CA GLN A 31 -21.87 -7.45 -4.68
C GLN A 31 -22.47 -6.12 -4.18
N ALA A 32 -21.64 -5.21 -3.69
CA ALA A 32 -22.08 -3.90 -3.22
C ALA A 32 -22.61 -2.99 -4.34
N VAL A 33 -22.17 -3.18 -5.59
CA VAL A 33 -22.65 -2.41 -6.74
C VAL A 33 -23.93 -3.00 -7.35
N VAL A 34 -24.01 -4.33 -7.48
CA VAL A 34 -25.19 -4.98 -8.06
C VAL A 34 -26.39 -4.96 -7.10
N ASN A 35 -26.13 -4.94 -5.79
CA ASN A 35 -27.13 -4.77 -4.75
C ASN A 35 -26.81 -3.51 -3.94
N PRO A 36 -27.02 -2.31 -4.51
CA PRO A 36 -26.66 -1.07 -3.84
C PRO A 36 -27.48 -0.91 -2.55
N PRO A 37 -26.93 -0.22 -1.55
CA PRO A 37 -27.68 0.17 -0.37
C PRO A 37 -28.93 0.95 -0.79
N GLY A 38 -30.07 0.69 -0.17
CA GLY A 38 -31.36 1.27 -0.57
C GLY A 38 -32.03 0.61 -1.79
N GLY A 39 -31.36 -0.35 -2.44
CA GLY A 39 -31.92 -1.12 -3.54
C GLY A 39 -31.98 -0.37 -4.87
N VAL A 40 -32.68 -0.99 -5.82
CA VAL A 40 -32.92 -0.44 -7.15
C VAL A 40 -34.42 -0.27 -7.37
N TRP A 41 -34.78 0.66 -8.26
CA TRP A 41 -36.16 0.83 -8.70
C TRP A 41 -36.63 -0.38 -9.51
N ASP A 42 -37.74 -1.00 -9.12
CA ASP A 42 -38.30 -2.17 -9.81
C ASP A 42 -39.07 -1.81 -11.10
N HIS A 43 -39.65 -0.62 -11.15
CA HIS A 43 -40.41 -0.10 -12.28
C HIS A 43 -40.16 1.40 -12.45
N ASN A 44 -40.57 1.94 -13.60
CA ASN A 44 -40.50 3.38 -13.81
C ASN A 44 -41.54 4.07 -12.91
N ASP A 45 -41.09 4.99 -12.06
CA ASP A 45 -41.96 5.75 -11.16
C ASP A 45 -41.87 7.26 -11.47
N THR A 46 -43.02 7.92 -11.43
CA THR A 46 -43.21 9.35 -11.67
C THR A 46 -43.91 10.04 -10.51
N ASN A 47 -44.16 9.35 -9.40
CA ASN A 47 -44.90 9.92 -8.29
C ASN A 47 -44.33 9.46 -6.94
N THR A 48 -43.04 9.74 -6.71
CA THR A 48 -42.39 9.43 -5.45
C THR A 48 -41.94 10.69 -4.72
N THR A 49 -42.34 10.79 -3.46
CA THR A 49 -41.88 11.80 -2.50
C THR A 49 -41.22 11.15 -1.30
N PHE A 50 -40.02 11.60 -0.94
CA PHE A 50 -39.37 11.26 0.33
C PHE A 50 -39.44 12.46 1.26
N GLY A 51 -40.27 12.36 2.31
CA GLY A 51 -40.59 13.50 3.17
C GLY A 51 -41.22 14.64 2.36
N ASN A 52 -40.61 15.82 2.41
CA ASN A 52 -41.09 17.01 1.69
C ASN A 52 -40.44 17.20 0.30
N ILE A 53 -39.64 16.24 -0.16
CA ILE A 53 -38.89 16.34 -1.42
C ILE A 53 -39.50 15.38 -2.44
N THR A 54 -39.96 15.92 -3.57
CA THR A 54 -40.34 15.14 -4.75
C THR A 54 -39.07 14.62 -5.42
N VAL A 55 -38.89 13.30 -5.41
CA VAL A 55 -37.72 12.62 -5.98
C VAL A 55 -37.98 12.25 -7.43
N CYS A 56 -39.20 11.77 -7.72
CA CYS A 56 -39.62 11.32 -9.04
C CYS A 56 -40.88 12.08 -9.44
N ASN A 57 -40.92 12.63 -10.66
CA ASN A 57 -42.07 13.37 -11.22
C ASN A 57 -42.22 13.02 -12.71
N GLU A 58 -43.29 13.49 -13.37
CA GLU A 58 -43.52 13.30 -14.81
C GLU A 58 -42.35 13.80 -15.69
N THR A 59 -41.67 14.86 -15.25
CA THR A 59 -40.49 15.42 -15.92
C THR A 59 -39.17 14.74 -15.51
N SER A 60 -39.13 14.10 -14.33
CA SER A 60 -37.95 13.46 -13.74
C SER A 60 -38.28 12.04 -13.29
N VAL A 61 -38.41 11.14 -14.27
CA VAL A 61 -38.79 9.74 -14.05
C VAL A 61 -37.66 8.97 -13.36
N CYS A 62 -37.99 8.28 -12.28
CA CYS A 62 -37.10 7.28 -11.67
C CYS A 62 -37.17 6.00 -12.50
N LYS A 63 -36.03 5.62 -13.09
CA LYS A 63 -35.99 4.56 -14.10
C LYS A 63 -35.77 3.19 -13.44
N ALA A 64 -36.47 2.17 -13.92
CA ALA A 64 -36.23 0.80 -13.47
C ALA A 64 -34.75 0.39 -13.63
N GLY A 65 -34.21 -0.32 -12.64
CA GLY A 65 -32.83 -0.78 -12.59
C GLY A 65 -31.80 0.27 -12.15
N THR A 66 -32.23 1.50 -11.83
CA THR A 66 -31.35 2.52 -11.25
C THR A 66 -31.38 2.47 -9.72
N ALA A 67 -30.25 2.82 -9.07
CA ALA A 67 -30.17 2.80 -7.61
C ALA A 67 -31.08 3.87 -7.00
N VAL A 68 -31.86 3.52 -5.98
CA VAL A 68 -32.79 4.47 -5.33
C VAL A 68 -32.03 5.68 -4.78
N LEU A 69 -30.86 5.45 -4.20
CA LEU A 69 -30.00 6.50 -3.65
C LEU A 69 -29.46 7.49 -4.69
N SER A 70 -29.45 7.17 -5.99
CA SER A 70 -28.93 8.10 -7.00
C SER A 70 -29.85 9.29 -7.27
N TYR A 71 -31.12 9.23 -6.82
CA TYR A 71 -32.11 10.29 -7.02
C TYR A 71 -32.32 11.15 -5.77
N GLY A 72 -31.77 10.74 -4.62
CA GLY A 72 -31.85 11.51 -3.38
C GLY A 72 -31.05 12.81 -3.46
N ASN A 73 -31.45 13.81 -2.66
CA ASN A 73 -30.65 15.02 -2.48
C ASN A 73 -29.41 14.66 -1.63
N ASP A 74 -28.28 14.47 -2.30
CA ASP A 74 -26.99 14.14 -1.68
C ASP A 74 -26.07 15.37 -1.69
N PRO A 75 -26.12 16.24 -0.66
CA PRO A 75 -25.32 17.47 -0.63
C PRO A 75 -23.80 17.21 -0.58
N GLY A 76 -23.37 16.01 -0.18
CA GLY A 76 -21.97 15.65 -0.03
C GLY A 76 -21.38 14.83 -1.19
N ASN A 77 -22.19 14.50 -2.20
CA ASN A 77 -21.82 13.55 -3.27
C ASN A 77 -21.27 12.22 -2.72
N TYR A 78 -21.80 11.75 -1.58
CA TYR A 78 -21.39 10.51 -0.93
C TYR A 78 -21.69 9.28 -1.78
N PHE A 79 -22.84 9.23 -2.47
CA PHE A 79 -23.22 8.09 -3.30
C PHE A 79 -22.33 7.95 -4.55
N PRO A 80 -22.06 9.01 -5.35
CA PRO A 80 -21.05 8.95 -6.40
C PRO A 80 -19.65 8.58 -5.87
N ALA A 81 -19.24 9.12 -4.72
CA ALA A 81 -17.95 8.80 -4.10
C ALA A 81 -17.87 7.33 -3.66
N PHE A 82 -18.95 6.77 -3.12
CA PHE A 82 -19.08 5.35 -2.79
C PHE A 82 -18.88 4.47 -4.03
N ILE A 83 -19.59 4.75 -5.12
CA ILE A 83 -19.45 3.98 -6.37
C ILE A 83 -18.03 4.09 -6.93
N ALA A 84 -17.44 5.29 -6.92
CA ALA A 84 -16.08 5.51 -7.42
C ALA A 84 -15.03 4.75 -6.61
N CYS A 85 -15.04 4.88 -5.27
CA CYS A 85 -14.08 4.19 -4.41
C CYS A 85 -14.24 2.67 -4.48
N ASN A 86 -15.48 2.18 -4.52
CA ASN A 86 -15.77 0.75 -4.61
C ASN A 86 -15.23 0.17 -5.93
N THR A 87 -15.47 0.87 -7.04
CA THR A 87 -14.98 0.48 -8.37
C THR A 87 -13.45 0.49 -8.43
N LEU A 88 -12.78 1.48 -7.83
CA LEU A 88 -11.32 1.50 -7.75
C LEU A 88 -10.78 0.29 -6.96
N SER A 89 -11.40 -0.03 -5.82
CA SER A 89 -11.03 -1.22 -5.04
C SER A 89 -11.26 -2.53 -5.81
N PHE A 90 -12.34 -2.63 -6.60
CA PHE A 90 -12.61 -3.75 -7.48
C PHE A 90 -11.54 -3.91 -8.57
N LEU A 91 -11.22 -2.81 -9.27
CA LEU A 91 -10.21 -2.80 -10.33
C LEU A 91 -8.81 -3.11 -9.79
N ASP A 92 -8.44 -2.54 -8.65
CA ASP A 92 -7.16 -2.82 -8.00
C ASP A 92 -7.08 -4.31 -7.57
N SER A 93 -8.18 -4.88 -7.06
CA SER A 93 -8.24 -6.31 -6.71
C SER A 93 -8.09 -7.23 -7.92
N LEU A 94 -8.71 -6.86 -9.06
CA LEU A 94 -8.51 -7.57 -10.32
C LEU A 94 -7.08 -7.42 -10.82
N ALA A 95 -6.48 -6.23 -10.71
CA ALA A 95 -5.07 -6.01 -11.06
C ALA A 95 -4.14 -6.87 -10.21
N VAL A 96 -4.37 -6.95 -8.89
CA VAL A 96 -3.63 -7.85 -8.00
C VAL A 96 -3.80 -9.31 -8.43
N THR A 97 -5.02 -9.73 -8.76
CA THR A 97 -5.30 -11.10 -9.22
C THR A 97 -4.58 -11.41 -10.53
N LEU A 98 -4.64 -10.51 -11.52
CA LEU A 98 -3.96 -10.66 -12.81
C LEU A 98 -2.45 -10.71 -12.66
N LEU A 99 -1.88 -9.82 -11.82
CA LEU A 99 -0.46 -9.87 -11.49
C LEU A 99 -0.13 -11.25 -10.91
N LEU A 100 -0.84 -11.69 -9.87
CA LEU A 100 -0.63 -12.99 -9.24
C LEU A 100 -0.76 -14.13 -10.25
N VAL A 101 -1.79 -14.17 -11.10
CA VAL A 101 -2.01 -15.22 -12.11
C VAL A 101 -0.90 -15.26 -13.18
N SER A 102 -0.33 -14.10 -13.55
CA SER A 102 0.71 -13.98 -14.59
C SER A 102 1.99 -14.79 -14.31
N GLY A 103 2.15 -15.33 -13.10
CA GLY A 103 3.22 -16.28 -12.79
C GLY A 103 4.60 -15.64 -12.72
N PHE A 104 4.68 -14.30 -12.70
CA PHE A 104 5.93 -13.60 -12.51
C PHE A 104 6.56 -14.00 -11.16
N PRO A 105 7.87 -14.30 -11.14
CA PRO A 105 8.53 -14.71 -9.92
C PRO A 105 8.49 -13.57 -8.89
N LEU A 106 7.86 -13.83 -7.73
CA LEU A 106 7.79 -12.93 -6.56
C LEU A 106 9.17 -12.55 -5.98
N TYR A 107 10.24 -13.14 -6.52
CA TYR A 107 11.61 -12.75 -6.22
C TYR A 107 11.99 -11.39 -6.83
N ASN A 108 11.36 -10.97 -7.94
CA ASN A 108 11.71 -9.70 -8.57
C ASN A 108 11.23 -8.51 -7.73
N ARG A 109 12.17 -7.65 -7.32
CA ARG A 109 11.93 -6.52 -6.40
C ARG A 109 10.86 -5.56 -6.92
N LEU A 110 10.80 -5.31 -8.23
CA LEU A 110 9.82 -4.39 -8.82
C LEU A 110 8.41 -4.97 -8.79
N TYR A 111 8.26 -6.25 -9.14
CA TYR A 111 6.96 -6.91 -9.18
C TYR A 111 6.32 -6.97 -7.78
N THR A 112 7.08 -7.37 -6.77
CA THR A 112 6.62 -7.36 -5.38
C THR A 112 6.32 -5.94 -4.88
N TRP A 113 7.05 -4.93 -5.37
CA TRP A 113 6.78 -3.52 -5.04
C TRP A 113 5.45 -3.04 -5.61
N PHE A 114 5.19 -3.29 -6.90
CA PHE A 114 3.90 -2.98 -7.54
C PHE A 114 2.74 -3.72 -6.90
N LEU A 115 2.89 -5.02 -6.66
CA LEU A 115 1.89 -5.84 -5.98
C LEU A 115 1.53 -5.27 -4.60
N THR A 116 2.53 -4.88 -3.82
CA THR A 116 2.29 -4.25 -2.51
C THR A 116 1.54 -2.92 -2.65
N ILE A 117 1.87 -2.10 -3.65
CA ILE A 117 1.20 -0.81 -3.90
C ILE A 117 -0.27 -1.04 -4.24
N PHE A 118 -0.57 -1.94 -5.18
CA PHE A 118 -1.93 -2.25 -5.57
C PHE A 118 -2.75 -2.83 -4.41
N ILE A 119 -2.19 -3.71 -3.58
CA ILE A 119 -2.88 -4.19 -2.37
C ILE A 119 -3.15 -3.04 -1.39
N CYS A 120 -2.16 -2.18 -1.17
CA CYS A 120 -2.31 -1.02 -0.29
C CYS A 120 -3.42 -0.08 -0.78
N PHE A 121 -3.46 0.21 -2.08
CA PHE A 121 -4.51 1.01 -2.71
C PHE A 121 -5.87 0.32 -2.64
N THR A 122 -5.93 -0.97 -2.95
CA THR A 122 -7.16 -1.79 -2.83
C THR A 122 -7.77 -1.64 -1.45
N LEU A 123 -6.97 -1.83 -0.39
CA LEU A 123 -7.41 -1.76 1.00
C LEU A 123 -7.79 -0.33 1.42
N ALA A 124 -7.06 0.69 0.95
CA ALA A 124 -7.37 2.08 1.23
C ALA A 124 -8.71 2.50 0.60
N PHE A 125 -8.93 2.17 -0.68
CA PHE A 125 -10.19 2.44 -1.36
C PHE A 125 -11.34 1.61 -0.78
N LEU A 126 -11.11 0.36 -0.38
CA LEU A 126 -12.13 -0.47 0.25
C LEU A 126 -12.59 0.15 1.57
N ALA A 127 -11.65 0.59 2.41
CA ALA A 127 -11.98 1.20 3.68
C ALA A 127 -12.56 2.61 3.51
N LEU A 128 -12.14 3.39 2.50
CA LEU A 128 -12.79 4.65 2.14
C LEU A 128 -14.25 4.41 1.68
N THR A 129 -14.50 3.35 0.92
CA THR A 129 -15.85 2.92 0.51
C THR A 129 -16.72 2.60 1.73
N TYR A 130 -16.18 1.90 2.71
CA TYR A 130 -16.91 1.62 3.96
C TYR A 130 -17.27 2.92 4.69
N LEU A 131 -16.36 3.89 4.73
CA LEU A 131 -16.61 5.17 5.39
C LEU A 131 -17.65 6.03 4.65
N THR A 132 -17.60 6.10 3.31
CA THR A 132 -18.63 6.81 2.54
C THR A 132 -20.00 6.15 2.71
N LEU A 133 -20.04 4.82 2.77
CA LEU A 133 -21.27 4.07 3.04
C LEU A 133 -21.88 4.40 4.40
N LEU A 134 -21.07 4.62 5.44
CA LEU A 134 -21.57 5.05 6.74
C LEU A 134 -22.25 6.41 6.69
N PHE A 135 -21.79 7.34 5.86
CA PHE A 135 -22.46 8.64 5.67
C PHE A 135 -23.81 8.51 4.97
N ILE A 136 -23.96 7.52 4.09
CA ILE A 136 -25.20 7.26 3.37
C ILE A 136 -26.24 6.62 4.30
N ILE A 137 -25.83 5.71 5.18
CA ILE A 137 -26.74 4.90 6.01
C ILE A 137 -27.05 5.54 7.36
N VAL A 138 -26.11 6.28 7.95
CA VAL A 138 -26.27 6.85 9.30
C VAL A 138 -27.00 8.20 9.24
N PRO A 139 -28.11 8.40 9.97
CA PRO A 139 -28.88 9.64 9.93
C PRO A 139 -28.12 10.88 10.48
N ASP A 140 -28.48 12.05 9.95
CA ASP A 140 -27.73 13.32 10.04
C ASP A 140 -27.34 13.78 11.46
N HIS A 141 -28.14 13.43 12.47
CA HIS A 141 -27.86 13.83 13.86
C HIS A 141 -26.59 13.17 14.45
N ARG A 142 -25.98 12.20 13.77
CA ARG A 142 -24.75 11.49 14.20
C ARG A 142 -23.54 11.69 13.28
N LEU A 143 -23.58 12.66 12.36
CA LEU A 143 -22.50 12.90 11.39
C LEU A 143 -21.14 13.20 12.05
N TRP A 144 -21.13 13.79 13.24
CA TRP A 144 -19.90 14.04 14.01
C TRP A 144 -19.09 12.77 14.27
N VAL A 145 -19.75 11.63 14.49
CA VAL A 145 -19.07 10.34 14.68
C VAL A 145 -18.37 9.92 13.39
N SER A 146 -19.01 10.12 12.24
CA SER A 146 -18.45 9.78 10.93
C SER A 146 -17.25 10.65 10.56
N PHE A 147 -17.25 11.95 10.90
CA PHE A 147 -16.08 12.81 10.71
C PHE A 147 -14.88 12.39 11.56
N ILE A 148 -15.11 11.99 12.82
CA ILE A 148 -14.05 11.44 13.68
C ILE A 148 -13.47 10.16 13.05
N MET A 149 -14.32 9.28 12.53
CA MET A 149 -13.87 8.04 11.86
C MET A 149 -13.01 8.31 10.62
N TYR A 150 -13.36 9.30 9.79
CA TYR A 150 -12.51 9.74 8.68
C TYR A 150 -11.16 10.27 9.14
N GLY A 151 -11.14 11.10 10.19
CA GLY A 151 -9.90 11.62 10.76
C GLY A 151 -8.97 10.49 11.26
N LEU A 152 -9.53 9.52 12.00
CA LEU A 152 -8.79 8.35 12.48
C LEU A 152 -8.28 7.48 11.33
N PHE A 153 -9.08 7.29 10.30
CA PHE A 153 -8.69 6.56 9.09
C PHE A 153 -7.49 7.23 8.40
N TYR A 154 -7.56 8.53 8.12
CA TYR A 154 -6.45 9.24 7.49
C TYR A 154 -5.18 9.20 8.35
N PHE A 155 -5.32 9.36 9.66
CA PHE A 155 -4.20 9.24 10.60
C PHE A 155 -3.54 7.86 10.53
N TYR A 156 -4.34 6.78 10.62
CA TYR A 156 -3.83 5.41 10.55
C TYR A 156 -3.17 5.10 9.21
N TRP A 157 -3.77 5.53 8.10
CA TRP A 157 -3.22 5.32 6.76
C TRP A 157 -1.92 6.07 6.52
N ILE A 158 -1.83 7.33 6.95
CA ILE A 158 -0.59 8.10 6.86
C ILE A 158 0.49 7.42 7.70
N ALA A 159 0.18 6.99 8.93
CA ALA A 159 1.13 6.29 9.78
C ALA A 159 1.65 5.00 9.11
N LEU A 160 0.77 4.19 8.53
CA LEU A 160 1.14 2.95 7.84
C LEU A 160 2.05 3.22 6.63
N LEU A 161 1.72 4.20 5.79
CA LEU A 161 2.53 4.60 4.63
C LEU A 161 3.91 5.12 5.04
N VAL A 162 3.98 5.91 6.11
CA VAL A 162 5.26 6.40 6.66
C VAL A 162 6.11 5.24 7.16
N ILE A 163 5.54 4.32 7.95
CA ILE A 163 6.27 3.15 8.47
C ILE A 163 6.77 2.26 7.31
N GLY A 164 5.91 1.96 6.33
CA GLY A 164 6.29 1.16 5.16
C GLY A 164 7.35 1.82 4.29
N GLY A 165 7.25 3.14 4.11
CA GLY A 165 8.24 3.96 3.41
C GLY A 165 9.58 3.98 4.12
N VAL A 166 9.58 4.21 5.44
CA VAL A 166 10.78 4.19 6.28
C VAL A 166 11.44 2.81 6.26
N TYR A 167 10.66 1.73 6.38
CA TYR A 167 11.20 0.36 6.28
C TYR A 167 11.89 0.11 4.94
N ARG A 168 11.27 0.52 3.83
CA ARG A 168 11.85 0.40 2.49
C ARG A 168 13.08 1.28 2.30
N PHE A 169 13.07 2.49 2.85
CA PHE A 169 14.20 3.42 2.84
C PHE A 169 15.38 2.85 3.63
N LEU A 170 15.16 2.38 4.86
CA LEU A 170 16.18 1.72 5.68
C LEU A 170 16.78 0.51 4.97
N ASN A 171 15.95 -0.35 4.37
CA ASN A 171 16.43 -1.48 3.57
C ASN A 171 17.25 -1.05 2.35
N TRP A 172 16.88 0.07 1.70
CA TRP A 172 17.65 0.63 0.61
C TRP A 172 18.98 1.21 1.10
N VAL A 173 18.99 2.01 2.16
CA VAL A 173 20.19 2.56 2.80
C VAL A 173 21.13 1.45 3.23
N MET A 174 20.63 0.41 3.90
CA MET A 174 21.43 -0.75 4.32
C MET A 174 22.04 -1.50 3.13
N LYS A 175 21.33 -1.60 2.00
CA LYS A 175 21.87 -2.22 0.77
C LYS A 175 22.86 -1.32 0.05
N TRP A 176 22.66 0.00 0.09
CA TRP A 176 23.54 0.99 -0.52
C TRP A 176 24.81 1.24 0.30
N SER A 177 24.73 1.13 1.62
CA SER A 177 25.86 1.30 2.53
C SER A 177 26.77 0.07 2.60
N ARG A 178 26.26 -1.15 2.33
CA ARG A 178 27.06 -2.39 2.24
C ARG A 178 28.32 -2.27 1.35
N PRO A 179 28.25 -1.80 0.10
CA PRO A 179 29.45 -1.62 -0.73
C PRO A 179 30.37 -0.49 -0.23
N MET A 180 29.83 0.57 0.38
CA MET A 180 30.64 1.66 0.93
C MET A 180 31.38 1.28 2.21
N TYR A 181 30.74 0.54 3.11
CA TYR A 181 31.34 0.03 4.34
C TYR A 181 32.51 -0.90 4.03
N PHE A 182 32.33 -1.82 3.07
CA PHE A 182 33.40 -2.74 2.65
C PHE A 182 34.60 -2.00 2.05
N LYS A 183 34.35 -0.98 1.21
CA LYS A 183 35.39 -0.12 0.61
C LYS A 183 36.16 0.71 1.65
N SER A 184 35.49 1.18 2.70
CA SER A 184 36.13 1.93 3.79
C SER A 184 37.03 1.04 4.65
N THR A 185 36.57 -0.15 5.06
CA THR A 185 37.40 -1.10 5.82
C THR A 185 38.59 -1.64 5.03
N SER A 186 38.48 -1.83 3.71
CA SER A 186 39.65 -2.21 2.88
C SER A 186 40.68 -1.08 2.79
N SER A 187 40.22 0.18 2.72
CA SER A 187 41.12 1.34 2.66
C SER A 187 41.89 1.53 3.98
N LEU A 188 41.24 1.32 5.13
CA LEU A 188 41.86 1.36 6.45
C LEU A 188 42.90 0.24 6.63
N LYS A 189 42.60 -0.98 6.16
CA LYS A 189 43.58 -2.09 6.17
C LYS A 189 44.81 -1.76 5.32
N ASN A 190 44.64 -1.17 4.14
CA ASN A 190 45.76 -0.82 3.27
C ASN A 190 46.67 0.26 3.89
N ILE A 191 46.10 1.25 4.58
CA ILE A 191 46.87 2.32 5.25
C ILE A 191 47.68 1.79 6.44
N ILE A 192 47.14 0.85 7.22
CA ILE A 192 47.88 0.24 8.35
C ILE A 192 49.07 -0.58 7.83
N VAL A 193 48.90 -1.31 6.72
CA VAL A 193 49.96 -2.13 6.12
C VAL A 193 51.08 -1.26 5.55
N THR A 194 50.77 -0.19 4.80
CA THR A 194 51.79 0.72 4.27
C THR A 194 52.41 1.63 5.34
N GLY A 195 51.65 2.01 6.37
CA GLY A 195 52.15 2.79 7.51
C GLY A 195 53.15 2.02 8.38
N SER A 196 53.02 0.69 8.50
CA SER A 196 53.97 -0.13 9.26
C SER A 196 55.34 -0.32 8.57
N PHE A 197 55.43 -0.04 7.27
CA PHE A 197 56.68 -0.15 6.50
C PHE A 197 57.53 1.13 6.48
N SER A 198 57.05 2.23 7.09
CA SER A 198 57.78 3.50 7.18
C SER A 198 58.37 3.72 8.56
N HIS A 199 59.16 2.75 9.05
CA HIS A 199 60.07 2.95 10.18
C HIS A 199 61.48 2.57 9.76
N ASN A 200 62.03 3.30 8.78
CA ASN A 200 63.49 3.33 8.61
C ASN A 200 64.04 4.26 9.68
N ASP A 201 64.59 3.62 10.71
CA ASP A 201 65.31 4.19 11.84
C ASP A 201 66.56 4.96 11.36
N PRO A 202 66.66 6.29 11.54
CA PRO A 202 67.84 7.05 11.13
C PRO A 202 69.03 6.88 12.07
N THR A 203 68.89 6.18 13.20
CA THR A 203 69.89 6.22 14.28
C THR A 203 71.07 5.26 14.10
N ARG A 204 71.11 4.46 13.02
CA ARG A 204 72.20 3.49 12.77
C ARG A 204 73.28 3.96 11.77
N SER A 205 73.44 5.26 11.56
CA SER A 205 74.47 5.81 10.67
C SER A 205 75.59 6.58 11.37
N GLU A 206 75.40 7.09 12.59
CA GLU A 206 76.45 7.90 13.26
C GLU A 206 77.33 7.11 14.24
N GLU A 207 76.94 5.90 14.67
CA GLU A 207 77.74 5.12 15.64
C GLU A 207 78.93 4.38 14.99
N ASN A 208 78.98 4.29 13.65
CA ASN A 208 80.05 3.57 12.94
C ASN A 208 81.23 4.47 12.49
N GLU A 209 81.12 5.80 12.55
CA GLU A 209 82.27 6.69 12.25
C GLU A 209 83.11 7.03 13.50
N ALA A 210 82.57 6.88 14.71
CA ALA A 210 83.29 7.17 15.95
C ALA A 210 84.24 6.03 16.40
N LEU A 211 84.14 4.83 15.84
CA LEU A 211 84.94 3.65 16.21
C LEU A 211 86.12 3.34 15.28
N ALA A 212 86.36 4.18 14.26
CA ALA A 212 87.45 3.99 13.29
C ALA A 212 88.67 4.93 13.50
N VAL A 213 88.70 5.72 14.59
CA VAL A 213 89.80 6.68 14.88
C VAL A 213 90.42 6.48 16.27
N ALA A 214 90.48 5.24 16.77
CA ALA A 214 91.25 4.89 17.96
C ALA A 214 92.43 3.97 17.61
#